data_AF-A0A7C3RNE6-F1
#
_entry.id   AF-A0A7C3RNE6-F1
#
_cell.length_a   1.000
_cell.length_b   1.000
_cell.length_c   1.000
_cell.angle_alpha   90.00
_cell.angle_beta   90.00
_cell.angle_gamma   90.00
#
_symmetry.space_group_name_H-M   'P 1'
#
loop_
_entity.id
_entity.type
_entity.pdbx_description
1 polymer ?
#
loop_
_entity_poly.entity_id
_entity_poly.type
_entity_poly.pdbx_seq_one_letter_code
_entity_poly.pdbx_strand_id
1 'polypeptide(L)'
;MKEIKEGNSVIVYLQNPREKIWGVLISLDERGVMLRGGNLESIQMFLENPEKEVESLFSTFFFPSHRIEKILLDEGSKGTSSIEEMILDKLKKPLEEILQ
;
A
#
# COMPACT_ATOMS: atom_id res chain seq x y z
N MET A 1 12.23 -7.36 -15.75
CA MET A 1 10.91 -6.97 -15.23
C MET A 1 10.87 -7.46 -13.79
N LYS A 2 10.51 -6.61 -12.82
CA LYS A 2 10.39 -7.05 -11.42
C LYS A 2 9.10 -7.85 -11.25
N GLU A 3 9.16 -8.85 -10.39
CA GLU A 3 8.03 -9.72 -10.04
C GLU A 3 7.30 -9.15 -8.82
N ILE A 4 5.97 -9.26 -8.81
CA ILE A 4 5.15 -8.96 -7.63
C ILE A 4 5.17 -10.18 -6.71
N LYS A 5 5.68 -10.02 -5.49
CA LYS A 5 5.75 -11.09 -4.49
C LYS A 5 5.43 -10.58 -3.09
N GLU A 6 5.16 -11.52 -2.18
CA GLU A 6 4.93 -11.24 -0.76
C GLU A 6 6.06 -10.37 -0.17
N GLY A 7 5.68 -9.45 0.71
CA GLY A 7 6.57 -8.44 1.29
C GLY A 7 6.82 -7.22 0.41
N ASN A 8 6.35 -7.17 -0.84
CA ASN A 8 6.44 -5.95 -1.64
C ASN A 8 5.35 -4.95 -1.30
N SER A 9 5.69 -3.67 -1.24
CA SER A 9 4.72 -2.58 -1.28
C SER A 9 4.08 -2.51 -2.67
N VAL A 10 2.75 -2.45 -2.69
CA VAL A 10 1.95 -2.46 -3.92
C VAL A 10 0.81 -1.46 -3.86
N ILE A 11 0.31 -1.07 -5.03
CA ILE A 11 -0.94 -0.34 -5.21
C ILE A 11 -1.95 -1.27 -5.89
N VAL A 12 -3.03 -1.58 -5.20
CA VAL A 12 -4.16 -2.37 -5.71
C VAL A 12 -5.24 -1.41 -6.19
N TYR A 13 -5.60 -1.52 -7.47
CA TYR A 13 -6.73 -0.81 -8.07
C TYR A 13 -7.96 -1.69 -7.97
N LEU A 14 -8.99 -1.21 -7.27
CA LEU A 14 -10.25 -1.90 -7.09
C LEU A 14 -11.34 -1.32 -7.99
N GLN A 15 -12.29 -2.17 -8.35
CA GLN A 15 -13.55 -1.80 -8.98
C GLN A 15 -14.75 -2.11 -8.08
N ASN A 16 -15.83 -1.35 -8.31
CA ASN A 16 -17.15 -1.54 -7.73
C ASN A 16 -17.16 -1.73 -6.19
N PRO A 17 -16.90 -0.67 -5.38
CA PRO A 17 -16.54 0.70 -5.76
C PRO A 17 -15.07 0.87 -6.20
N ARG A 18 -14.79 1.96 -6.91
CA ARG A 18 -13.44 2.31 -7.37
C ARG A 18 -12.63 2.92 -6.25
N GLU A 19 -11.56 2.23 -5.88
CA GLU A 19 -10.67 2.65 -4.79
C GLU A 19 -9.24 2.24 -5.12
N LYS A 20 -8.26 2.90 -4.49
CA LYS A 20 -6.85 2.53 -4.56
C LYS A 20 -6.37 2.25 -3.15
N ILE A 21 -5.82 1.07 -2.96
CA ILE A 21 -5.26 0.65 -1.68
C ILE A 21 -3.76 0.50 -1.87
N TRP A 22 -2.99 1.12 -0.98
CA TRP A 22 -1.56 0.93 -0.91
C TRP A 22 -1.22 0.08 0.31
N GLY A 23 -0.23 -0.80 0.20
CA GLY A 23 0.28 -1.53 1.35
C GLY A 23 1.23 -2.67 1.00
N VAL A 24 1.69 -3.37 2.03
CA VAL A 24 2.57 -4.53 1.90
C VAL A 24 1.75 -5.77 1.56
N LEU A 25 2.10 -6.42 0.46
CA LEU A 25 1.49 -7.65 0.00
C LEU A 25 1.77 -8.79 0.99
N ILE A 26 0.70 -9.37 1.56
CA ILE A 26 0.78 -10.55 2.43
C ILE A 26 0.66 -11.83 1.60
N SER A 27 -0.31 -11.87 0.68
CA SER A 27 -0.50 -13.01 -0.23
C SER A 27 -1.22 -12.60 -1.50
N LEU A 28 -0.96 -13.34 -2.58
CA LEU A 28 -1.63 -13.19 -3.88
C LEU A 28 -1.90 -14.58 -4.46
N ASP A 29 -3.17 -14.90 -4.68
CA ASP A 29 -3.61 -16.14 -5.28
C ASP A 29 -4.80 -15.93 -6.22
N GLU A 30 -5.34 -17.03 -6.75
CA GLU A 30 -6.53 -17.03 -7.62
C GLU A 30 -7.81 -16.49 -6.96
N ARG A 31 -7.88 -16.50 -5.63
CA ARG A 31 -9.02 -16.01 -4.84
C ARG A 31 -8.94 -14.51 -4.64
N GLY A 32 -7.75 -13.95 -4.55
CA GLY A 32 -7.54 -12.52 -4.50
C GLY A 32 -6.21 -12.09 -3.90
N VAL A 33 -6.22 -10.91 -3.29
CA VAL A 33 -5.04 -10.29 -2.69
C VAL A 33 -5.31 -10.02 -1.21
N MET A 34 -4.33 -10.38 -0.37
CA MET A 34 -4.29 -9.94 1.03
C MET A 34 -3.13 -8.97 1.20
N LEU A 35 -3.38 -7.82 1.81
CA LEU A 35 -2.34 -6.84 2.11
C LEU A 35 -2.59 -6.15 3.45
N ARG A 36 -1.52 -5.68 4.09
CA ARG A 36 -1.60 -4.74 5.21
C ARG A 36 -1.27 -3.36 4.71
N GLY A 37 -2.23 -2.44 4.81
CA GLY A 37 -2.18 -1.19 4.08
C GLY A 37 -3.34 -0.28 4.41
N GLY A 38 -3.56 0.73 3.59
CA GLY A 38 -4.58 1.75 3.78
C GLY A 38 -5.09 2.31 2.46
N ASN A 39 -6.17 3.08 2.53
CA ASN A 39 -6.64 3.85 1.39
C ASN A 39 -5.53 4.84 0.96
N LEU A 40 -5.18 4.82 -0.33
CA LEU A 40 -4.06 5.61 -0.85
C LEU A 40 -4.24 7.12 -0.62
N GLU A 41 -5.47 7.63 -0.74
CA GLU A 41 -5.76 9.05 -0.52
C GLU A 41 -5.52 9.44 0.94
N SER A 42 -5.93 8.59 1.88
CA SER A 42 -5.69 8.81 3.31
C SER A 42 -4.20 8.82 3.66
N ILE A 43 -3.42 7.93 3.05
CA ILE A 43 -1.96 7.89 3.21
C ILE A 43 -1.30 9.14 2.62
N GLN A 44 -1.72 9.58 1.43
CA GLN A 44 -1.21 10.81 0.81
C GLN A 44 -1.51 12.04 1.68
N MET A 45 -2.72 12.16 2.20
CA MET A 45 -3.08 13.22 3.15
C MET A 45 -2.19 13.21 4.39
N PHE A 46 -1.85 12.04 4.91
CA PHE A 46 -0.94 11.90 6.05
C PHE A 46 0.49 12.36 5.70
N LEU A 47 1.00 11.98 4.52
CA LEU A 47 2.34 12.40 4.07
C LEU A 47 2.46 13.92 3.96
N GLU A 48 1.39 14.58 3.50
CA GLU A 48 1.28 16.03 3.48
C GLU A 48 1.15 16.62 4.89
N ASN A 49 0.29 16.04 5.74
CA ASN A 49 -0.06 16.55 7.07
C ASN A 49 0.02 15.44 8.14
N PRO A 50 1.18 15.25 8.79
CA PRO A 50 1.44 14.12 9.69
C PRO A 50 0.83 14.25 11.09
N GLU A 51 -0.20 15.08 11.28
CA GLU A 51 -0.86 15.27 12.58
C GLU A 51 -1.80 14.10 12.96
N LYS A 52 -1.98 13.14 12.05
CA LYS A 52 -2.81 11.94 12.25
C LYS A 52 -1.96 10.76 12.76
N GLU A 53 -2.51 9.98 13.69
CA GLU A 53 -1.91 8.71 14.12
C GLU A 53 -1.85 7.72 12.94
N VAL A 54 -0.64 7.30 12.62
CA VAL A 54 -0.33 6.47 11.44
C VAL A 54 -0.88 5.07 11.59
N GLU A 55 -0.86 4.51 12.80
CA GLU A 55 -1.33 3.16 13.07
C GLU A 55 -2.82 3.00 12.71
N SER A 56 -3.62 4.07 12.85
CA SER A 56 -5.04 4.08 12.49
C SER A 56 -5.31 4.03 10.98
N LEU A 57 -4.30 4.35 10.15
CA LEU A 57 -4.42 4.36 8.69
C LEU A 57 -4.27 2.97 8.08
N PHE A 58 -3.68 2.04 8.83
CA PHE A 58 -3.31 0.73 8.34
C PHE A 58 -4.20 -0.37 8.91
N SER A 59 -4.65 -1.26 8.02
CA SER A 59 -5.48 -2.41 8.33
C SER A 59 -5.13 -3.57 7.41
N THR A 60 -5.48 -4.78 7.83
CA THR A 60 -5.34 -5.96 6.98
C THR A 60 -6.59 -6.10 6.12
N PHE A 61 -6.41 -6.09 4.80
CA PHE A 61 -7.48 -6.22 3.84
C PHE A 61 -7.34 -7.51 3.04
N PHE A 62 -8.49 -8.11 2.73
CA PHE A 62 -8.62 -9.09 1.66
C PHE A 62 -9.55 -8.53 0.59
N PHE A 63 -9.09 -8.52 -0.66
CA PHE A 63 -9.93 -8.18 -1.81
C PHE A 63 -10.02 -9.38 -2.75
N PRO A 64 -11.25 -9.81 -3.11
CA PRO A 64 -11.43 -10.93 -4.01
C PRO A 64 -11.03 -10.57 -5.44
N SER A 65 -10.55 -11.54 -6.22
CA SER A 65 -10.01 -11.35 -7.58
C SER A 65 -10.93 -10.57 -8.51
N HIS A 66 -12.25 -10.78 -8.44
CA HIS A 66 -13.22 -10.08 -9.29
C HIS A 66 -13.30 -8.57 -9.03
N ARG A 67 -12.81 -8.09 -7.88
CA ARG A 67 -12.73 -6.65 -7.58
C ARG A 67 -11.41 -6.03 -8.01
N ILE A 68 -10.39 -6.81 -8.36
CA ILE A 68 -9.05 -6.28 -8.66
C ILE A 68 -8.97 -5.97 -10.15
N GLU A 69 -8.75 -4.70 -10.50
CA GLU A 69 -8.48 -4.30 -11.88
C GLU A 69 -7.01 -4.55 -12.24
N LYS A 70 -6.09 -4.18 -11.34
CA LYS A 70 -4.64 -4.39 -11.49
C LYS A 70 -3.91 -4.22 -10.15
N ILE A 71 -2.72 -4.79 -10.07
CA ILE A 71 -1.76 -4.60 -8.98
C ILE A 71 -0.49 -4.02 -9.57
N LEU A 72 -0.01 -2.91 -9.01
CA LEU A 72 1.24 -2.27 -9.40
C LEU A 72 2.24 -2.37 -8.25
N LEU A 73 3.51 -2.62 -8.54
CA LEU A 73 4.57 -2.41 -7.54
C LEU A 73 4.63 -0.92 -7.18
N ASP A 74 4.81 -0.62 -5.89
CA ASP A 74 5.16 0.72 -5.45
C ASP A 74 6.64 0.95 -5.75
N GLU A 75 6.92 1.66 -6.85
CA GLU A 75 8.28 1.93 -7.29
C GLU A 75 8.49 3.43 -7.47
N GLY A 76 9.57 3.92 -6.85
CA GLY A 76 10.11 5.23 -7.19
C GLY A 76 10.61 5.25 -8.63
N SER A 77 10.57 6.42 -9.25
CA SER A 77 11.18 6.68 -10.55
C SER A 77 12.24 7.77 -10.43
N LYS A 78 12.94 8.10 -11.52
CA LYS A 78 13.98 9.15 -11.48
C LYS A 78 13.37 10.49 -11.05
N GLY A 79 13.66 10.90 -9.82
CA GLY A 79 13.18 12.15 -9.24
C GLY A 79 11.83 12.05 -8.50
N THR A 80 11.29 10.84 -8.29
CA THR A 80 10.07 10.64 -7.49
C THR A 80 10.22 9.41 -6.63
N SER A 81 10.16 9.58 -5.31
CA SER A 81 10.19 8.48 -4.34
C SER A 81 8.91 7.63 -4.43
N SER A 82 9.03 6.35 -4.11
CA SER A 82 7.90 5.48 -3.81
C SER A 82 7.16 5.96 -2.55
N ILE A 83 5.94 5.46 -2.34
CA ILE A 83 5.17 5.79 -1.13
C ILE A 83 5.85 5.20 0.10
N GLU A 84 6.40 3.98 0.00
CA GLU A 84 7.21 3.36 1.06
C GLU A 84 8.39 4.25 1.49
N GLU A 85 9.17 4.74 0.53
CA GLU A 85 10.29 5.64 0.79
C GLU A 85 9.83 6.96 1.42
N MET A 86 8.68 7.51 0.98
CA MET A 86 8.10 8.72 1.57
C MET A 86 7.68 8.50 3.03
N ILE A 87 7.05 7.36 3.35
CA ILE A 87 6.66 6.99 4.71
C ILE A 87 7.91 6.82 5.59
N LEU A 88 8.91 6.10 5.11
CA LEU A 88 10.18 5.92 5.81
C LEU A 88 10.87 7.27 6.08
N ASP A 89 10.89 8.17 5.10
CA ASP A 89 11.48 9.49 5.29
C ASP A 89 10.70 10.33 6.31
N LYS A 90 9.37 10.24 6.31
CA LYS A 90 8.51 11.02 7.20
C LYS A 90 8.56 10.52 8.64
N LEU A 91 8.52 9.20 8.85
CA LEU A 91 8.40 8.59 10.17
C LEU A 91 9.72 8.14 10.77
N LYS A 92 10.78 8.04 9.95
CA LYS A 92 12.10 7.53 10.34
C LYS A 92 12.04 6.14 10.99
N LYS A 93 10.99 5.38 10.67
CA LYS A 93 10.74 4.01 11.13
C LYS A 93 10.55 3.10 9.92
N PRO A 94 11.07 1.87 9.97
CA PRO A 94 10.86 0.89 8.92
C PRO A 94 9.37 0.50 8.85
N LEU A 95 8.90 0.14 7.65
CA LEU A 95 7.49 -0.16 7.41
C LEU A 95 7.02 -1.36 8.23
N GLU A 96 7.91 -2.32 8.49
CA GLU A 96 7.65 -3.49 9.31
C GLU A 96 7.36 -3.15 10.78
N GLU A 97 7.89 -2.03 11.30
CA GLU A 97 7.58 -1.56 12.65
C GLU A 97 6.23 -0.84 12.68
N ILE A 98 5.91 -0.10 11.61
CA ILE A 98 4.66 0.66 11.50
C ILE A 98 3.46 -0.28 11.30
N LEU A 99 3.65 -1.40 10.61
CA LEU A 99 2.60 -2.35 10.28
C LEU A 99 2.49 -3.52 11.27
N GLN A 100 3.16 -3.48 12.43
CA GLN A 100 2.97 -4.48 13.49
C GLN A 100 1.60 -4.40 14.18
#